data_AF-A0A968K8K3-F1
#
_entry.id   AF-A0A968K8K3-F1
#
_cell.length_a   1.000
_cell.length_b   1.000
_cell.length_c   1.000
_cell.angle_alpha   90.00
_cell.angle_beta   90.00
_cell.angle_gamma   90.00
#
_symmetry.space_group_name_H-M   'P 1'
#
loop_
_entity.id
_entity.type
_entity.pdbx_description
1 polymer ?
#
loop_
_entity_poly.entity_id
_entity_poly.type
_entity_poly.pdbx_seq_one_letter_code
_entity_poly.pdbx_strand_id
1 'polypeptide(L)'
;RNNDRPEDALEVLSRVQNNYHTETELQEQFGITYYMNEQYQEAKDFFTEVHSRNPDLMRPKHFLAFIYDQLGNRDSAEVMYQKLLEEIPDEPLYLNNLAYIYAVQGKNL
;
A
#
# COMPACT_ATOMS: atom_id res chain seq x y z
N ARG A 1 -31.43 34.43 6.57
CA ARG A 1 -31.92 33.06 6.82
C ARG A 1 -30.79 32.13 6.34
N ASN A 2 -29.75 31.99 7.16
CA ASN A 2 -28.63 31.11 6.89
C ASN A 2 -29.05 29.72 7.36
N ASN A 3 -29.50 28.90 6.42
CA ASN A 3 -29.64 27.47 6.61
C ASN A 3 -28.41 26.83 5.96
N ASP A 4 -27.22 27.10 6.52
CA ASP A 4 -26.06 26.23 6.32
C ASP A 4 -26.36 24.93 7.07
N ARG A 5 -27.26 24.11 6.50
CA ARG A 5 -27.73 22.89 7.14
C ARG A 5 -26.57 21.90 7.16
N PRO A 6 -26.06 21.51 8.33
CA PRO A 6 -25.00 20.51 8.43
C PRO A 6 -25.43 19.17 7.81
N GLU A 7 -26.74 18.91 7.71
CA GLU A 7 -27.31 17.74 7.05
C GLU A 7 -26.96 17.67 5.55
N ASP A 8 -26.96 18.80 4.83
CA ASP A 8 -26.62 18.86 3.40
C ASP A 8 -25.11 18.67 3.20
N ALA A 9 -24.29 19.24 4.11
CA ALA A 9 -22.84 19.08 4.08
C ALA A 9 -22.42 17.63 4.35
N LEU A 10 -23.04 16.95 5.32
CA LEU A 10 -22.78 15.55 5.61
C LEU A 10 -23.17 14.64 4.45
N GLU A 11 -24.27 14.93 3.75
CA GLU A 11 -24.65 14.16 2.56
C GLU A 11 -23.62 14.32 1.43
N VAL A 12 -23.18 15.55 1.14
CA VAL A 12 -22.13 15.81 0.15
C VAL A 12 -20.81 15.13 0.54
N LEU A 13 -20.40 15.27 1.80
CA LEU A 13 -19.20 14.61 2.32
C LEU A 13 -19.30 13.09 2.23
N SER A 14 -20.47 12.50 2.52
CA SER A 14 -20.69 11.06 2.41
C SER A 14 -20.62 10.57 0.96
N ARG A 15 -21.19 11.32 0.01
CA ARG A 15 -21.09 10.99 -1.43
C ARG A 15 -19.65 11.08 -1.93
N VAL A 16 -18.94 12.14 -1.54
CA VAL A 16 -17.52 12.34 -1.87
C VAL A 16 -16.68 11.22 -1.27
N GLN A 17 -16.86 10.91 0.02
CA GLN A 17 -16.18 9.80 0.70
C GLN A 17 -16.48 8.46 0.04
N ASN A 18 -17.73 8.18 -0.30
CA ASN A 18 -18.12 6.93 -0.97
C ASN A 18 -17.52 6.80 -2.37
N ASN A 19 -17.49 7.88 -3.14
CA ASN A 19 -16.86 7.90 -4.47
C ASN A 19 -15.35 7.67 -4.35
N TYR A 20 -14.68 8.35 -3.41
CA TYR A 20 -13.26 8.13 -3.17
C TYR A 20 -12.96 6.70 -2.70
N HIS A 21 -13.78 6.15 -1.81
CA HIS A 21 -13.67 4.77 -1.35
C HIS A 21 -13.78 3.79 -2.52
N THR A 22 -14.83 3.93 -3.34
CA THR A 22 -15.05 3.07 -4.51
C THR A 22 -13.92 3.19 -5.54
N GLU A 23 -13.41 4.40 -5.76
CA GLU A 23 -12.29 4.61 -6.68
C GLU A 23 -11.00 3.98 -6.14
N THR A 24 -10.69 4.17 -4.85
CA THR A 24 -9.53 3.53 -4.21
C THR A 24 -9.62 2.01 -4.27
N GLU A 25 -10.77 1.40 -3.98
CA GLU A 25 -10.97 -0.04 -4.09
C GLU A 25 -10.74 -0.55 -5.53
N LEU A 26 -11.20 0.21 -6.53
CA LEU A 26 -10.96 -0.12 -7.93
C LEU A 26 -9.47 -0.04 -8.29
N GLN A 27 -8.77 1.01 -7.86
CA GLN A 27 -7.32 1.15 -8.06
C GLN A 27 -6.56 0.00 -7.39
N GLU A 28 -6.99 -0.41 -6.20
CA GLU A 28 -6.41 -1.55 -5.49
C GLU A 28 -6.60 -2.85 -6.29
N GLN A 29 -7.79 -3.07 -6.86
CA GLN A 29 -8.06 -4.26 -7.67
C GLN A 29 -7.22 -4.29 -8.96
N PHE A 30 -6.98 -3.13 -9.59
CA PHE A 30 -6.02 -3.04 -10.70
C PHE A 30 -4.60 -3.39 -10.23
N GLY A 31 -4.15 -2.82 -9.11
CA GLY A 31 -2.84 -3.12 -8.53
C GLY A 31 -2.64 -4.62 -8.26
N ILE A 32 -3.63 -5.28 -7.66
CA ILE A 32 -3.63 -6.73 -7.44
C ILE A 32 -3.57 -7.49 -8.76
N THR A 33 -4.36 -7.07 -9.76
CA THR A 33 -4.39 -7.74 -11.07
C THR A 33 -3.03 -7.67 -11.78
N TYR A 34 -2.41 -6.48 -11.81
CA TYR A 34 -1.06 -6.32 -12.38
C TYR A 34 -0.01 -7.10 -11.59
N TYR A 35 -0.11 -7.09 -10.26
CA TYR A 35 0.77 -7.88 -9.39
C TYR A 35 0.67 -9.38 -9.70
N MET A 36 -0.53 -9.94 -9.82
CA MET A 36 -0.76 -11.35 -10.15
C MET A 36 -0.22 -11.74 -11.53
N ASN A 37 -0.12 -10.77 -12.44
CA ASN A 37 0.46 -10.93 -13.77
C ASN A 37 1.97 -10.62 -13.82
N GLU A 38 2.62 -10.44 -12.66
CA GLU A 38 4.05 -10.10 -12.53
C GLU A 38 4.44 -8.76 -13.21
N GLN A 39 3.44 -7.92 -13.51
CA GLN A 39 3.62 -6.58 -14.07
C GLN A 39 3.89 -5.59 -12.94
N TYR A 40 5.06 -5.74 -12.32
CA TYR A 40 5.41 -5.07 -11.07
C TYR A 40 5.49 -3.56 -11.17
N GLN A 41 5.87 -3.01 -12.33
CA GLN A 41 5.97 -1.56 -12.50
C GLN A 41 4.58 -0.91 -12.51
N GLU A 42 3.64 -1.48 -13.24
CA GLU A 42 2.24 -1.04 -13.25
C GLU A 42 1.59 -1.23 -11.89
N ALA A 43 1.78 -2.41 -11.27
CA ALA A 43 1.27 -2.69 -9.93
C ALA A 43 1.75 -1.64 -8.91
N LYS A 44 3.02 -1.24 -8.97
CA LYS A 44 3.58 -0.19 -8.11
C LYS A 44 2.82 1.12 -8.24
N ASP A 45 2.51 1.52 -9.48
CA ASP A 45 1.86 2.81 -9.74
C ASP A 45 0.45 2.83 -9.14
N PHE A 46 -0.31 1.74 -9.29
CA PHE A 46 -1.63 1.58 -8.65
C PHE A 46 -1.56 1.58 -7.12
N PHE A 47 -0.67 0.78 -6.52
CA PHE A 47 -0.57 0.74 -5.05
C PHE A 47 -0.01 2.04 -4.45
N THR A 48 0.79 2.80 -5.20
CA THR A 48 1.26 4.13 -4.80
C THR A 48 0.08 5.10 -4.73
N GLU A 49 -0.83 5.07 -5.70
CA GLU A 49 -2.04 5.89 -5.70
C GLU A 49 -3.00 5.49 -4.57
N VAL A 50 -3.16 4.19 -4.30
CA VAL A 50 -3.97 3.73 -3.17
C VAL A 50 -3.37 4.22 -1.84
N HIS A 51 -2.05 4.14 -1.70
CA HIS A 51 -1.34 4.59 -0.51
C HIS A 51 -1.38 6.12 -0.35
N SER A 52 -1.29 6.89 -1.43
CA SER A 52 -1.34 8.37 -1.38
C SER A 52 -2.68 8.88 -0.85
N ARG A 53 -3.77 8.17 -1.19
CA ARG A 53 -5.13 8.48 -0.74
C ARG A 53 -5.40 8.02 0.68
N ASN A 54 -4.92 6.83 1.03
CA ASN A 54 -5.13 6.23 2.35
C ASN A 54 -3.80 5.73 2.93
N PRO A 55 -2.98 6.63 3.51
CA PRO A 55 -1.63 6.30 3.95
C PRO A 55 -1.58 5.30 5.12
N ASP A 56 -2.67 5.21 5.88
CA ASP A 56 -2.78 4.31 7.03
C ASP A 56 -3.09 2.86 6.65
N LEU A 57 -3.46 2.59 5.39
CA LEU A 57 -3.74 1.23 4.96
C LEU A 57 -2.45 0.41 4.88
N MET A 58 -2.45 -0.73 5.58
CA MET A 58 -1.32 -1.64 5.62
C MET A 58 -1.13 -2.44 4.32
N ARG A 59 -2.22 -2.80 3.67
CA ARG A 59 -2.18 -3.66 2.48
C ARG A 59 -1.40 -3.04 1.30
N PRO A 60 -1.60 -1.77 0.91
CA PRO A 60 -0.77 -1.13 -0.12
C PRO A 60 0.70 -1.06 0.26
N LYS A 61 1.02 -0.75 1.53
CA LYS A 61 2.41 -0.74 2.03
C LYS A 61 3.06 -2.12 1.87
N HIS A 62 2.33 -3.19 2.19
CA HIS A 62 2.78 -4.56 2.01
C HIS A 62 3.09 -4.89 0.54
N PHE A 63 2.16 -4.62 -0.37
CA PHE A 63 2.37 -4.87 -1.80
C PHE A 63 3.55 -4.05 -2.33
N LEU A 64 3.66 -2.77 -1.96
CA LEU A 64 4.78 -1.92 -2.38
C LEU A 64 6.12 -2.46 -1.89
N ALA A 65 6.23 -2.92 -0.65
CA ALA A 65 7.46 -3.52 -0.11
C ALA A 65 7.90 -4.74 -0.94
N PHE A 66 6.97 -5.64 -1.25
CA PHE A 66 7.24 -6.79 -2.10
C PHE A 66 7.62 -6.39 -3.53
N ILE A 67 6.85 -5.48 -4.13
CA ILE A 67 7.07 -5.01 -5.50
C ILE A 67 8.42 -4.31 -5.63
N TYR A 68 8.86 -3.54 -4.63
CA TYR A 68 10.19 -2.95 -4.64
C TYR A 68 11.30 -4.01 -4.70
N ASP A 69 11.18 -5.12 -3.97
CA ASP A 69 12.15 -6.22 -4.05
C ASP A 69 12.13 -6.89 -5.43
N GLN A 70 10.94 -7.17 -5.99
CA GLN A 70 10.81 -7.76 -7.33
C GLN A 70 11.40 -6.87 -8.44
N LEU A 71 11.32 -5.55 -8.28
CA LEU A 71 11.94 -4.58 -9.18
C LEU A 71 13.46 -4.38 -8.92
N GLY A 72 14.04 -5.11 -7.97
CA GLY A 72 15.46 -5.01 -7.60
C GLY A 72 15.80 -3.84 -6.68
N ASN A 73 14.82 -3.04 -6.26
CA ASN A 73 14.97 -1.91 -5.36
C ASN A 73 15.01 -2.35 -3.89
N ARG A 74 15.94 -3.25 -3.57
CA ARG A 74 16.00 -3.96 -2.29
C ARG A 74 16.19 -3.07 -1.07
N ASP A 75 16.93 -1.97 -1.20
CA ASP A 75 17.10 -1.02 -0.10
C ASP A 75 15.78 -0.33 0.27
N SER A 76 14.92 -0.05 -0.73
CA SER A 76 13.58 0.51 -0.48
C SER A 76 12.66 -0.54 0.15
N ALA A 77 12.73 -1.79 -0.32
CA ALA A 77 11.98 -2.90 0.26
C ALA A 77 12.38 -3.15 1.73
N GLU A 78 13.68 -3.12 2.04
CA GLU A 78 14.22 -3.27 3.40
C GLU A 78 13.59 -2.25 4.36
N VAL A 79 13.67 -0.96 4.01
CA VAL A 79 13.12 0.13 4.83
C VAL A 79 11.61 -0.02 5.02
N MET A 80 10.89 -0.44 3.98
CA MET A 80 9.44 -0.66 4.06
C MET A 80 9.09 -1.84 4.98
N TYR A 81 9.79 -2.97 4.87
CA TYR A 81 9.57 -4.10 5.76
C TYR A 81 9.91 -3.79 7.22
N GLN A 82 10.98 -3.02 7.48
CA GLN A 82 11.31 -2.56 8.84
C GLN A 82 10.16 -1.74 9.44
N LYS A 83 9.62 -0.77 8.70
CA LYS A 83 8.47 0.03 9.15
C LYS A 83 7.22 -0.81 9.37
N LEU A 84 6.95 -1.77 8.47
CA LEU A 84 5.83 -2.69 8.62
C LEU A 84 5.97 -3.55 9.89
N LEU A 85 7.20 -3.94 10.25
CA LEU A 85 7.50 -4.66 11.49
C LEU A 85 7.46 -3.76 12.73
N GLU A 86 7.68 -2.46 12.63
CA GLU A 86 7.39 -1.54 13.74
C GLU A 86 5.89 -1.52 14.09
N GLU A 87 5.02 -1.66 13.10
CA GLU A 87 3.57 -1.74 13.27
C GLU A 87 3.08 -3.16 13.65
N ILE A 88 3.68 -4.20 13.06
CA ILE A 88 3.33 -5.62 13.28
C ILE A 88 4.63 -6.44 13.50
N PRO A 89 5.20 -6.44 14.72
CA PRO A 89 6.54 -6.97 14.99
C PRO A 89 6.79 -8.45 14.67
N ASP A 90 5.75 -9.27 14.73
CA ASP A 90 5.86 -10.72 14.61
C ASP A 90 5.20 -11.26 13.32
N GLU A 91 5.01 -10.41 12.31
CA GLU A 91 4.41 -10.85 11.05
C GLU A 91 5.38 -11.75 10.25
N PRO A 92 5.11 -13.08 10.16
CA PRO A 92 6.10 -14.02 9.63
C PRO A 92 6.48 -13.75 8.18
N LEU A 93 5.54 -13.22 7.39
CA LEU A 93 5.78 -12.88 6.00
C LEU A 93 6.81 -11.75 5.86
N TYR A 94 6.78 -10.75 6.74
CA TYR A 94 7.67 -9.59 6.66
C TYR A 94 9.07 -9.97 7.14
N LEU A 95 9.15 -10.76 8.21
CA LEU A 95 10.42 -11.33 8.70
C LEU A 95 11.09 -12.19 7.62
N ASN A 96 10.32 -13.06 6.95
CA ASN A 96 10.85 -13.90 5.88
C ASN A 96 11.37 -13.08 4.69
N ASN A 97 10.62 -12.08 4.24
CA ASN A 97 11.03 -11.26 3.10
C ASN A 97 12.25 -10.39 3.44
N LEU A 98 12.33 -9.85 4.67
CA LEU A 98 13.50 -9.10 5.13
C LEU A 98 14.74 -10.00 5.25
N ALA A 99 14.59 -11.21 5.78
CA ALA A 99 15.68 -12.20 5.85
C ALA A 99 16.18 -12.59 4.45
N TYR A 100 15.27 -12.78 3.49
CA TYR A 100 15.63 -13.02 2.08
C TYR A 100 16.44 -11.86 1.50
N ILE A 101 16.01 -10.61 1.71
CA ILE A 101 16.74 -9.42 1.25
C ILE A 101 18.15 -9.40 1.83
N TYR A 102 18.31 -9.66 3.13
CA TYR A 102 19.63 -9.72 3.79
C TYR A 102 20.53 -10.80 3.24
N ALA A 103 20.00 -12.02 3.05
CA ALA A 103 20.75 -13.12 2.45
C ALA A 103 21.23 -12.77 1.02
N VAL A 104 20.38 -12.15 0.20
CA VAL A 104 20.72 -11.76 -1.18
C VAL A 104 21.74 -10.62 -1.22
N GLN A 105 21.64 -9.64 -0.32
CA GLN A 105 22.58 -8.53 -0.23
C GLN A 105 23.93 -8.92 0.43
N GLY A 106 24.05 -10.15 0.95
CA GLY A 106 25.22 -10.57 1.72
C GLY A 106 25.38 -9.82 3.05
N LYS A 107 24.30 -9.18 3.53
CA LYS A 107 24.25 -8.55 4.85
C LYS A 107 23.90 -9.65 5.87
N ASN A 108 24.85 -10.02 6.73
CA ASN A 108 24.70 -10.93 7.88
C ASN A 108 23.88 -12.22 7.63
N LEU A 109 24.60 -13.30 7.32
CA LEU A 109 24.22 -14.66 7.69
C LEU A 109 24.78 -14.99 9.07
#